data_AF-A0A1W9LZ70-F1
#
_entry.id   AF-A0A1W9LZ70-F1
#
_cell.length_a   1.000
_cell.length_b   1.000
_cell.length_c   1.000
_cell.angle_alpha   90.00
_cell.angle_beta   90.00
_cell.angle_gamma   90.00
#
_symmetry.space_group_name_H-M   'P 1'
#
loop_
_entity.id
_entity.type
_entity.pdbx_description
1 polymer ?
#
loop_
_entity_poly.entity_id
_entity_poly.type
_entity_poly.pdbx_seq_one_letter_code
_entity_poly.pdbx_strand_id
1 'polypeptide(L)'
;MILSLLRGRIPGQVVIQYTDRCNAACPQCGMRRTESFPRATLGPDNARRVIDAAAARGVKALSLTGGEPLLHLDEVIALIDHAAAAGIPFIRTGTNGFLFMGSERPGRISSSASIPWPGVWPAPGCPPSGSASIPPCPRSTRPCAACRG
;
A
#
# COMPACT_ATOMS: atom_id res chain seq x y z
N MET A 1 -2.97 0.58 25.54
CA MET A 1 -2.40 1.84 25.03
C MET A 1 -2.50 2.98 26.04
N ILE A 2 -3.69 3.32 26.55
CA ILE A 2 -3.89 4.36 27.57
C ILE A 2 -3.01 4.13 28.82
N LEU A 3 -3.01 2.92 29.38
CA LEU A 3 -2.13 2.55 30.51
C LEU A 3 -0.63 2.71 30.22
N SER A 4 -0.18 2.53 28.97
CA SER A 4 1.24 2.72 28.60
C SER A 4 1.61 4.20 28.55
N LEU A 5 0.70 5.04 28.02
CA LEU A 5 0.87 6.50 28.01
C LEU A 5 0.85 7.07 29.43
N LEU A 6 -0.06 6.59 30.28
CA LEU A 6 -0.12 6.94 31.71
C LEU A 6 1.13 6.52 32.50
N ARG A 7 1.84 5.48 32.03
CA ARG A 7 3.13 5.02 32.56
C ARG A 7 4.33 5.67 31.87
N GLY A 8 4.12 6.73 31.07
CA GLY A 8 5.19 7.46 30.37
C GLY A 8 5.90 6.67 29.27
N ARG A 9 5.32 5.57 28.78
CA ARG A 9 5.93 4.71 27.74
C ARG A 9 5.16 4.81 26.44
N ILE A 10 5.76 5.50 25.47
CA ILE A 10 5.29 5.53 24.09
C ILE A 10 5.54 4.13 23.47
N PRO A 11 4.57 3.53 22.76
CA PRO A 11 4.80 2.25 22.10
C PRO A 11 5.98 2.33 21.15
N GLY A 12 6.88 1.35 21.21
CA GLY A 12 8.03 1.31 20.32
C GLY A 12 7.60 1.29 18.85
N GLN A 13 8.36 1.98 18.00
CA GLN A 13 8.16 2.06 16.56
C GLN A 13 9.43 1.64 15.82
N VAL A 14 9.28 0.93 14.71
CA VAL A 14 10.32 0.72 13.71
C VAL A 14 9.95 1.44 12.41
N VAL A 15 10.94 2.09 11.79
CA VAL A 15 10.82 2.71 10.47
C VAL A 15 11.83 2.04 9.57
N ILE A 16 11.35 1.41 8.51
CA ILE A 16 12.20 0.72 7.53
C ILE A 16 12.19 1.54 6.26
N GLN A 17 13.35 2.11 5.91
CA GLN A 17 13.57 2.66 4.58
C GLN A 17 13.85 1.49 3.63
N TYR A 18 12.83 1.03 2.90
CA TYR A 18 12.91 -0.19 2.10
C TYR A 18 13.79 -0.04 0.86
N THR A 19 13.70 1.11 0.20
CA THR A 19 14.52 1.47 -0.95
C THR A 19 14.79 2.96 -0.91
N ASP A 20 15.94 3.40 -1.41
CA ASP A 20 16.19 4.82 -1.65
C ASP A 20 15.76 5.25 -3.06
N ARG A 21 15.31 4.32 -3.93
CA ARG A 21 14.85 4.63 -5.29
C ARG A 21 13.51 5.35 -5.26
N CYS A 22 13.36 6.42 -6.04
CA CYS A 22 12.13 7.20 -6.13
C CYS A 22 11.88 7.65 -7.58
N ASN A 23 10.60 7.74 -7.97
CA ASN A 23 10.16 8.27 -9.26
C ASN A 23 9.77 9.77 -9.23
N ALA A 24 9.74 10.39 -8.04
CA ALA A 24 9.37 11.80 -7.87
C ALA A 24 10.60 12.74 -7.87
N ALA A 25 10.36 14.03 -8.15
CA ALA A 25 11.37 15.08 -8.21
C ALA A 25 11.18 16.15 -7.11
N CYS A 26 10.74 15.73 -5.91
CA CYS A 26 10.36 16.66 -4.84
C CYS A 26 11.51 17.60 -4.44
N PRO A 27 11.30 18.93 -4.40
CA PRO A 27 12.39 19.90 -4.25
C PRO A 27 13.12 19.77 -2.91
N GLN A 28 12.43 19.37 -1.84
CA GLN A 28 12.99 19.19 -0.50
C GLN A 28 13.64 17.82 -0.26
N CYS A 29 13.52 16.86 -1.18
CA CYS A 29 13.88 15.47 -0.92
C CYS A 29 15.27 15.12 -1.46
N GLY A 30 16.15 14.59 -0.59
CA GLY A 30 17.46 14.05 -1.00
C GLY A 30 17.40 12.70 -1.72
N MET A 31 16.26 12.00 -1.69
CA MET A 31 16.04 10.74 -2.44
C MET A 31 15.28 10.96 -3.75
N ARG A 32 15.03 12.20 -4.16
CA ARG A 32 14.37 12.50 -5.44
C ARG A 32 15.13 11.87 -6.61
N ARG A 33 14.43 11.57 -7.71
CA ARG A 33 14.97 10.87 -8.88
C ARG A 33 16.16 11.56 -9.55
N THR A 34 16.28 12.88 -9.37
CA THR A 34 17.34 13.69 -9.98
C THR A 34 18.63 13.68 -9.17
N GLU A 35 18.63 13.19 -7.94
CA GLU A 35 19.85 13.08 -7.14
C GLU A 35 20.70 11.90 -7.55
N SER A 36 22.01 12.15 -7.69
CA SER A 36 23.00 11.14 -8.07
C SER A 36 23.75 10.66 -6.84
N PHE A 37 23.41 9.45 -6.38
CA PHE A 37 24.13 8.69 -5.37
C PHE A 37 23.87 7.20 -5.57
N PRO A 38 24.73 6.30 -5.05
CA PRO A 38 24.51 4.86 -5.13
C PRO A 38 23.17 4.47 -4.47
N ARG A 39 22.30 3.82 -5.22
CA ARG A 39 20.95 3.43 -4.77
C ARG A 39 20.88 1.99 -4.31
N ALA A 40 20.23 1.74 -3.19
CA ALA A 40 20.05 0.42 -2.59
C ALA A 40 18.57 0.12 -2.25
N THR A 41 18.25 -1.18 -2.25
CA THR A 41 17.01 -1.73 -1.74
C THR A 41 17.36 -2.79 -0.70
N LEU A 42 16.71 -2.74 0.46
CA LEU A 42 16.99 -3.61 1.61
C LEU A 42 16.76 -5.10 1.26
N GLY A 43 15.72 -5.35 0.46
CA GLY A 43 15.28 -6.68 0.07
C GLY A 43 14.36 -7.34 1.12
N PRO A 44 13.49 -8.26 0.69
CA PRO A 44 12.40 -8.75 1.51
C PRO A 44 12.88 -9.62 2.68
N ASP A 45 13.96 -10.40 2.51
CA ASP A 45 14.49 -11.25 3.59
C ASP A 45 15.08 -10.45 4.75
N ASN A 46 15.83 -9.39 4.43
CA ASN A 46 16.35 -8.48 5.44
C ASN A 46 15.21 -7.75 6.15
N ALA A 47 14.22 -7.27 5.40
CA ALA A 47 13.05 -6.59 5.97
C ALA A 47 12.27 -7.52 6.92
N ARG A 48 12.02 -8.78 6.54
CA ARG A 48 11.40 -9.80 7.40
C ARG A 48 12.16 -9.98 8.71
N ARG A 49 13.49 -10.16 8.65
CA ARG A 49 14.32 -10.29 9.87
C ARG A 49 14.19 -9.10 10.81
N VAL A 50 14.14 -7.88 10.26
CA VAL A 50 13.95 -6.66 11.07
C VAL A 50 12.56 -6.63 11.69
N ILE A 51 11.51 -7.01 10.95
CA ILE A 51 10.14 -7.08 11.43
C ILE A 51 10.01 -8.10 12.56
N ASP A 52 10.58 -9.30 12.40
CA ASP A 52 10.53 -10.37 13.41
C ASP A 52 11.22 -9.93 14.70
N ALA A 53 12.41 -9.33 14.58
CA ALA A 53 13.15 -8.81 15.72
C ALA A 53 12.39 -7.66 16.43
N ALA A 54 11.72 -6.79 15.68
CA ALA A 54 10.91 -5.72 16.23
C ALA A 54 9.67 -6.26 16.98
N ALA A 55 8.96 -7.21 16.37
CA ALA A 55 7.79 -7.87 16.94
C ALA A 55 8.14 -8.59 18.26
N ALA A 56 9.24 -9.35 18.27
CA ALA A 56 9.74 -10.04 19.46
C ALA A 56 10.06 -9.08 20.63
N ARG A 57 10.43 -7.84 20.32
CA ARG A 57 10.71 -6.78 21.32
C ARG A 57 9.47 -5.98 21.73
N GLY A 58 8.28 -6.35 21.24
CA GLY A 58 7.03 -5.71 21.59
C GLY A 58 6.79 -4.36 20.91
N VAL A 59 7.50 -4.06 19.81
CA VAL A 59 7.21 -2.92 18.93
C VAL A 59 5.75 -2.99 18.50
N LYS A 60 5.07 -1.83 18.50
CA LYS A 60 3.65 -1.75 18.16
C LYS A 60 3.37 -1.04 16.84
N ALA A 61 4.36 -0.32 16.30
CA ALA A 61 4.21 0.39 15.03
C ALA A 61 5.33 0.09 14.04
N LEU A 62 4.96 -0.18 12.79
CA LEU A 62 5.86 -0.33 11.64
C LEU A 62 5.51 0.76 10.61
N SER A 63 6.53 1.45 10.10
CA SER A 63 6.42 2.33 8.95
C SER A 63 7.36 1.86 7.85
N LEU A 64 6.81 1.42 6.72
CA LEU A 64 7.57 1.19 5.48
C LEU A 64 7.69 2.53 4.74
N THR A 65 8.92 2.95 4.46
CA THR A 65 9.23 4.23 3.83
C THR A 65 10.39 4.04 2.84
N GLY A 66 10.91 5.12 2.27
CA GLY A 66 11.91 5.02 1.23
C GLY A 66 12.05 6.29 0.43
N GLY A 67 12.62 6.14 -0.77
CA GLY A 67 12.24 6.92 -1.92
C GLY A 67 10.75 6.71 -2.21
N GLU A 68 10.41 5.70 -3.02
CA GLU A 68 9.01 5.30 -3.25
C GLU A 68 8.84 3.79 -3.04
N PRO A 69 8.30 3.36 -1.88
CA PRO A 69 8.11 1.95 -1.57
C PRO A 69 7.22 1.23 -2.58
N LEU A 70 6.22 1.89 -3.16
CA LEU A 70 5.28 1.25 -4.09
C LEU A 70 5.88 0.97 -5.48
N LEU A 71 7.15 1.32 -5.73
CA LEU A 71 7.91 0.74 -6.83
C LEU A 71 8.14 -0.77 -6.65
N HIS A 72 8.00 -1.27 -5.42
CA HIS A 72 8.11 -2.67 -5.01
C HIS A 72 6.78 -3.15 -4.40
N LEU A 73 5.65 -2.88 -5.06
CA LEU A 73 4.30 -3.07 -4.51
C LEU A 73 4.07 -4.46 -3.90
N ASP A 74 4.34 -5.53 -4.65
CA ASP A 74 4.09 -6.91 -4.19
C ASP A 74 4.93 -7.26 -2.95
N GLU A 75 6.19 -6.85 -2.93
CA GLU A 75 7.09 -7.06 -1.78
C GLU A 75 6.62 -6.27 -0.56
N VAL A 76 6.20 -5.02 -0.75
CA VAL A 76 5.69 -4.17 0.34
C VAL A 76 4.38 -4.74 0.92
N ILE A 77 3.46 -5.22 0.08
CA ILE A 77 2.23 -5.88 0.54
C ILE A 77 2.59 -7.14 1.34
N ALA A 78 3.46 -8.00 0.82
CA ALA A 78 3.89 -9.20 1.53
C ALA A 78 4.56 -8.88 2.88
N LEU A 79 5.30 -7.77 2.98
CA LEU A 79 5.90 -7.31 4.24
C LEU A 79 4.87 -6.75 5.23
N ILE A 80 3.82 -6.09 4.73
CA ILE A 80 2.69 -5.63 5.56
C ILE A 80 1.96 -6.83 6.15
N ASP A 81 1.63 -7.83 5.32
CA ASP A 81 0.96 -9.06 5.76
C ASP A 81 1.82 -9.83 6.78
N HIS A 82 3.13 -9.93 6.51
CA HIS A 82 4.09 -10.54 7.43
C HIS A 82 4.14 -9.82 8.78
N ALA A 83 4.18 -8.48 8.79
CA ALA A 83 4.19 -7.70 10.02
C ALA A 83 2.88 -7.83 10.82
N ALA A 84 1.74 -7.93 10.13
CA ALA A 84 0.45 -8.15 10.76
C ALA A 84 0.41 -9.54 11.42
N ALA A 85 0.87 -10.58 10.71
CA ALA A 85 1.00 -11.94 11.22
C ALA A 85 1.98 -12.03 12.41
N ALA A 86 3.05 -11.23 12.42
CA ALA A 86 4.00 -11.12 13.52
C ALA A 86 3.44 -10.36 14.75
N GLY A 87 2.21 -9.82 14.69
CA GLY A 87 1.53 -9.18 15.82
C GLY A 87 1.85 -7.70 16.01
N ILE A 88 2.30 -7.00 14.96
CA ILE A 88 2.44 -5.54 14.95
C ILE A 88 1.09 -4.90 14.55
N PRO A 89 0.37 -4.23 15.46
CA PRO A 89 -1.00 -3.76 15.20
C PRO A 89 -1.08 -2.49 14.33
N PHE A 90 -0.05 -1.65 14.32
CA PHE A 90 -0.07 -0.37 13.59
C PHE A 90 0.94 -0.39 12.45
N ILE A 91 0.49 -0.70 11.24
CA ILE A 91 1.34 -0.79 10.07
C ILE A 91 0.94 0.31 9.09
N ARG A 92 1.93 1.05 8.57
CA ARG A 92 1.72 2.09 7.57
C ARG A 92 2.82 2.05 6.51
N THR A 93 2.48 2.54 5.32
CA THR A 93 3.45 2.84 4.27
C THR A 93 3.31 4.29 3.83
N GLY A 94 4.43 4.98 3.64
CA GLY A 94 4.46 6.32 3.04
C GLY A 94 4.67 6.21 1.53
N THR A 95 3.86 6.93 0.74
CA THR A 95 3.95 6.95 -0.72
C THR A 95 3.69 8.36 -1.25
N ASN A 96 4.32 8.70 -2.38
CA ASN A 96 4.03 9.91 -3.13
C ASN A 96 2.69 9.86 -3.88
N GLY A 97 2.04 8.70 -3.94
CA GLY A 97 0.71 8.51 -4.50
C GLY A 97 0.65 8.43 -6.03
N PHE A 98 1.79 8.45 -6.74
CA PHE A 98 1.81 8.44 -8.20
C PHE A 98 1.17 7.16 -8.78
N LEU A 99 1.31 6.04 -8.07
CA LEU A 99 0.69 4.77 -8.45
C LEU A 99 -0.85 4.87 -8.54
N PHE A 100 -1.47 5.77 -7.79
CA PHE A 100 -2.91 5.97 -7.76
C PHE A 100 -3.40 7.01 -8.78
N MET A 101 -2.50 7.61 -9.56
CA MET A 101 -2.92 8.58 -10.56
C MET A 101 -3.73 7.94 -11.69
N GLY A 102 -4.83 8.60 -12.02
CA GLY A 102 -5.75 8.17 -13.06
C GLY A 102 -6.52 6.89 -12.72
N SER A 103 -6.94 6.77 -11.46
CA SER A 103 -7.72 5.66 -10.92
C SER A 103 -9.11 5.52 -11.55
N GLU A 104 -9.57 6.52 -12.30
CA GLU A 104 -10.78 6.46 -13.11
C GLU A 104 -10.70 5.45 -14.27
N ARG A 105 -9.50 4.99 -14.63
CA ARG A 105 -9.30 4.03 -15.72
C ARG A 105 -9.34 2.59 -15.18
N PRO A 106 -10.36 1.78 -15.55
CA PRO A 106 -10.43 0.37 -15.17
C PRO A 106 -9.17 -0.38 -15.60
N GLY A 107 -8.67 -1.29 -14.76
CA GLY A 107 -7.51 -2.12 -15.09
C GLY A 107 -6.16 -1.60 -14.58
N ARG A 108 -6.04 -0.30 -14.26
CA ARG A 108 -4.74 0.32 -13.94
C ARG A 108 -4.15 -0.12 -12.59
N ILE A 109 -4.99 -0.43 -11.62
CA ILE A 109 -4.58 -0.96 -10.30
C ILE A 109 -4.63 -2.49 -10.30
N SER A 110 -5.35 -3.11 -11.24
CA SER A 110 -5.63 -4.55 -11.22
C SER A 110 -4.58 -5.41 -11.94
N SER A 111 -3.51 -4.84 -12.47
CA SER A 111 -2.39 -5.64 -13.02
C SER A 111 -1.43 -6.14 -11.94
N SER A 112 -1.57 -5.74 -10.67
CA SER A 112 -0.55 -6.06 -9.65
C SER A 112 -1.04 -6.06 -8.19
N ALA A 113 -2.31 -6.40 -7.94
CA ALA A 113 -2.80 -7.01 -6.69
C ALA A 113 -4.30 -6.82 -6.58
N SER A 114 -5.01 -7.92 -6.40
CA SER A 114 -6.36 -7.96 -5.83
C SER A 114 -6.29 -7.51 -4.38
N ILE A 115 -6.12 -6.21 -4.12
CA ILE A 115 -6.19 -5.67 -2.76
C ILE A 115 -7.66 -5.75 -2.31
N PRO A 116 -8.00 -6.51 -1.26
CA PRO A 116 -9.32 -6.40 -0.65
C PRO A 116 -9.33 -5.10 0.17
N TRP A 117 -9.65 -3.99 -0.49
CA TRP A 117 -10.02 -2.77 0.23
C TRP A 117 -11.40 -3.00 0.86
N PRO A 118 -11.59 -2.83 2.18
CA PRO A 118 -12.89 -3.03 2.85
C PRO A 118 -13.96 -1.98 2.49
N GLY A 119 -13.81 -1.27 1.36
CA GLY A 119 -14.72 -0.21 0.91
C GLY A 119 -15.04 -0.18 -0.58
N VAL A 120 -14.49 -1.08 -1.41
CA VAL A 120 -14.89 -1.23 -2.82
C VAL A 120 -15.66 -2.53 -2.97
N TRP A 121 -16.96 -2.46 -2.71
CA TRP A 121 -17.87 -3.52 -3.11
C TRP A 121 -17.98 -3.51 -4.64
N PRO A 122 -17.86 -4.65 -5.35
CA PRO A 122 -18.48 -4.75 -6.64
C PRO A 122 -19.97 -4.47 -6.42
N ALA A 123 -20.52 -3.48 -7.10
CA ALA A 123 -21.95 -3.17 -6.99
C ALA A 123 -22.72 -4.48 -7.25
N PRO A 124 -23.54 -4.97 -6.29
CA PRO A 124 -24.26 -6.21 -6.48
C PRO A 124 -25.15 -6.07 -7.72
N GLY A 125 -24.89 -6.89 -8.74
CA GLY A 125 -25.73 -6.99 -9.93
C GLY A 125 -25.14 -6.49 -11.26
N CYS A 126 -23.89 -6.02 -11.36
CA CYS A 126 -23.28 -5.78 -12.69
C CYS A 126 -22.58 -7.07 -13.19
N PRO A 127 -22.97 -7.66 -14.34
CA PRO A 127 -22.34 -8.85 -14.89
C PRO A 127 -20.88 -8.57 -15.32
N PRO A 128 -20.01 -9.59 -15.35
CA PRO A 128 -18.64 -9.43 -15.83
C PRO A 128 -18.63 -8.94 -17.29
N SER A 129 -17.74 -8.01 -17.60
CA SER A 129 -17.61 -7.43 -18.94
C SER A 129 -17.24 -8.52 -19.95
N GLY A 130 -18.17 -8.85 -20.85
CA GLY A 130 -17.94 -9.81 -21.94
C GLY A 130 -19.09 -10.78 -22.26
N SER A 131 -20.18 -10.79 -21.49
CA SER A 131 -21.36 -11.62 -21.84
C SER A 131 -22.18 -10.98 -22.97
N ALA A 132 -22.34 -11.70 -24.08
CA ALA A 132 -22.98 -11.27 -25.34
C ALA A 132 -24.50 -10.98 -25.28
N SER A 133 -25.05 -10.73 -24.10
CA SER A 133 -26.46 -10.41 -23.90
C SER A 133 -26.56 -9.40 -22.78
N ILE A 134 -26.70 -8.11 -23.14
CA ILE A 134 -26.85 -7.00 -22.20
C ILE A 134 -28.34 -6.94 -21.79
N PRO A 135 -28.75 -7.34 -20.57
CA PRO A 135 -30.10 -7.05 -20.09
C PRO A 135 -30.26 -5.53 -19.86
N PRO A 136 -31.47 -4.98 -19.95
CA PRO A 136 -31.71 -3.55 -19.82
C PRO A 136 -31.21 -3.04 -18.44
N CYS A 137 -30.29 -2.08 -18.49
CA CYS A 137 -29.65 -1.45 -17.34
C CYS A 137 -30.76 -0.92 -16.37
N PRO A 138 -30.82 -1.36 -15.09
CA PRO A 138 -31.86 -0.90 -14.18
C PRO A 138 -31.75 0.61 -13.97
N ARG A 139 -32.89 1.31 -13.94
CA ARG A 139 -32.98 2.77 -13.75
C ARG A 139 -32.45 3.16 -12.37
N SER A 140 -31.14 3.26 -12.22
CA SER A 140 -30.47 3.80 -11.05
C SER A 140 -29.73 5.08 -11.45
N THR A 141 -29.66 6.04 -10.52
CA THR A 141 -29.11 7.39 -10.74
C THR A 141 -27.58 7.44 -10.91
N ARG A 142 -26.92 6.28 -11.06
CA ARG A 142 -25.47 6.20 -11.34
C ARG A 142 -25.22 5.24 -12.52
N PRO A 143 -24.65 5.70 -13.64
CA PRO A 143 -24.41 4.80 -14.78
C PRO A 143 -23.27 3.81 -14.44
N CYS A 144 -23.54 2.49 -14.55
CA CYS A 144 -22.50 1.45 -14.55
C CYS A 144 -21.56 1.72 -15.76
N ALA A 145 -20.26 1.48 -15.61
CA ALA A 145 -19.26 1.79 -16.65
C ALA A 145 -19.54 1.08 -17.99
N ALA A 146 -20.21 -0.08 -17.96
CA ALA A 146 -20.67 -0.81 -19.15
C ALA A 146 -21.83 -0.14 -19.91
N CYS A 147 -22.53 0.83 -19.32
CA CYS A 147 -23.65 1.56 -19.93
C CYS A 147 -23.22 2.96 -20.45
N ARG A 148 -21.91 3.28 -20.41
CA ARG A 148 -21.34 4.47 -21.06
C ARG A 148 -20.72 4.03 -22.39
N GLY A 149 -21.48 4.21 -23.48
CA GLY A 149 -20.97 4.08 -24.85
C GLY A 149 -19.88 5.10 -25.15
#